data_AF-A0A9X6WI12-F1
#
_entry.id   AF-A0A9X6WI12-F1
#
_cell.length_a   1.000
_cell.length_b   1.000
_cell.length_c   1.000
_cell.angle_alpha   90.00
_cell.angle_beta   90.00
_cell.angle_gamma   90.00
#
_symmetry.space_group_name_H-M   'P 1'
#
loop_
_entity.id
_entity.type
_entity.pdbx_description
1 polymer ?
#
loop_
_entity_poly.entity_id
_entity_poly.type
_entity_poly.pdbx_seq_one_letter_code
_entity_poly.pdbx_strand_id
1 'polypeptide(L)'
;MTDIQEKFQILMEELHKKYEVPNLIGESSEIIFILESPHIEELFYDAPISGLSGGTMTKALFGQENKIPLGRVVRDFLIQNNDALVSESKELDHLNRIGIMNICRIPMQKAAYIHSKTIEKYGMFNSEKFDGIIELIEQIRKNNKDFYKDESKNILQKIILDTFSASLRELKDKKLYLVPCGKTAEKFFKLSGVSNSNWTIVEGIPHPSYNSWAREKYRVEIQNLKGLMKK
;
A
#
# COMPACT_ATOMS: atom_id res chain seq x y z
N MET A 1 -24.81 8.38 -16.67
CA MET A 1 -23.82 7.62 -15.87
C MET A 1 -22.43 7.59 -16.50
N THR A 2 -22.30 7.55 -17.84
CA THR A 2 -20.99 7.49 -18.54
C THR A 2 -20.11 8.72 -18.35
N ASP A 3 -20.69 9.93 -18.34
CA ASP A 3 -19.93 11.20 -18.30
C ASP A 3 -19.16 11.44 -16.97
N ILE A 4 -19.80 11.20 -15.82
CA ILE A 4 -19.14 11.39 -14.51
C ILE A 4 -18.05 10.34 -14.26
N GLN A 5 -18.27 9.10 -14.72
CA GLN A 5 -17.27 8.04 -14.61
C GLN A 5 -16.05 8.35 -15.46
N GLU A 6 -16.24 8.76 -16.72
CA GLU A 6 -15.17 9.17 -17.62
C GLU A 6 -14.39 10.35 -17.05
N LYS A 7 -15.08 11.37 -16.53
CA LYS A 7 -14.44 12.50 -15.83
C LYS A 7 -13.58 12.04 -14.66
N PHE A 8 -14.08 11.13 -13.82
CA PHE A 8 -13.30 10.62 -12.69
C PHE A 8 -12.11 9.78 -13.14
N GLN A 9 -12.23 8.99 -14.20
CA GLN A 9 -11.11 8.24 -14.77
C GLN A 9 -10.00 9.19 -15.25
N ILE A 10 -10.35 10.23 -16.01
CA ILE A 10 -9.39 11.24 -16.47
C ILE A 10 -8.66 11.89 -15.29
N LEU A 11 -9.41 12.33 -14.26
CA LEU A 11 -8.81 12.97 -13.08
C LEU A 11 -7.91 12.00 -12.30
N MET A 12 -8.31 10.73 -12.14
CA MET A 12 -7.50 9.71 -11.50
C MET A 12 -6.22 9.45 -12.29
N GLU A 13 -6.30 9.30 -13.61
CA GLU A 13 -5.13 9.09 -14.47
C GLU A 13 -4.14 10.25 -14.38
N GLU A 14 -4.62 11.49 -14.35
CA GLU A 14 -3.76 12.65 -14.15
C GLU A 14 -3.08 12.67 -12.78
N LEU A 15 -3.80 12.30 -11.72
CA LEU A 15 -3.21 12.17 -10.39
C LEU A 15 -2.15 11.07 -10.37
N HIS A 16 -2.43 9.92 -11.00
CA HIS A 16 -1.48 8.80 -11.12
C HIS A 16 -0.20 9.21 -11.86
N LYS A 17 -0.30 9.93 -12.99
CA LYS A 17 0.87 10.39 -13.74
C LYS A 17 1.86 11.20 -12.90
N LYS A 18 1.39 11.87 -11.84
CA LYS A 18 2.19 12.80 -11.05
C LYS A 18 2.50 12.30 -9.64
N TYR A 19 1.58 11.59 -8.99
CA TYR A 19 1.65 11.26 -7.57
C TYR A 19 1.61 9.76 -7.30
N GLU A 20 1.77 8.93 -8.33
CA GLU A 20 1.81 7.49 -8.15
C GLU A 20 3.08 7.04 -7.42
N VAL A 21 2.87 6.15 -6.45
CA VAL A 21 3.93 5.36 -5.82
C VAL A 21 3.77 3.92 -6.29
N PRO A 22 4.79 3.36 -6.98
CA PRO A 22 4.68 2.05 -7.57
C PRO A 22 4.60 0.94 -6.52
N ASN A 23 4.03 -0.20 -6.91
CA ASN A 23 4.14 -1.42 -6.11
C ASN A 23 5.59 -1.91 -6.13
N LEU A 24 6.05 -2.48 -5.01
CA LEU A 24 7.36 -3.11 -4.89
C LEU A 24 7.16 -4.61 -4.82
N ILE A 25 7.18 -5.29 -5.97
CA ILE A 25 6.98 -6.74 -6.03
C ILE A 25 8.09 -7.31 -6.90
N GLY A 26 8.99 -8.07 -6.29
CA GLY A 26 10.06 -8.79 -6.98
C GLY A 26 9.58 -10.12 -7.56
N GLU A 27 10.42 -10.73 -8.38
CA GLU A 27 10.15 -12.07 -8.93
C GLU A 27 9.99 -13.10 -7.82
N SER A 28 10.91 -13.09 -6.85
CA SER A 28 10.95 -13.97 -5.68
C SER A 28 10.00 -13.57 -4.55
N SER A 29 9.15 -12.55 -4.72
CA SER A 29 8.19 -12.17 -3.68
C SER A 29 7.19 -13.29 -3.43
N GLU A 30 7.08 -13.71 -2.18
CA GLU A 30 6.17 -14.75 -1.69
C GLU A 30 5.14 -14.19 -0.70
N ILE A 31 5.45 -13.07 -0.04
CA ILE A 31 4.57 -12.43 0.95
C ILE A 31 4.33 -11.00 0.49
N ILE A 32 3.08 -10.63 0.22
CA ILE A 32 2.73 -9.28 -0.26
C ILE A 32 1.90 -8.56 0.79
N PHE A 33 2.46 -7.47 1.32
CA PHE A 33 1.73 -6.55 2.18
C PHE A 33 0.85 -5.64 1.32
N ILE A 34 -0.46 -5.64 1.60
CA ILE A 34 -1.44 -4.80 0.91
C ILE A 34 -1.87 -3.69 1.85
N LEU A 35 -1.59 -2.44 1.46
CA LEU A 35 -1.83 -1.24 2.25
C LEU A 35 -2.88 -0.34 1.58
N GLU A 36 -3.36 0.65 2.34
CA GLU A 36 -4.41 1.56 1.89
C GLU A 36 -3.95 2.46 0.73
N SER A 37 -3.03 3.36 1.02
CA SER A 37 -2.49 4.32 0.05
C SER A 37 -1.20 4.97 0.55
N PRO A 38 -0.40 5.59 -0.35
CA PRO A 38 0.75 6.40 0.01
C PRO A 38 0.42 7.61 0.90
N HIS A 39 1.43 8.06 1.64
CA HIS A 39 1.44 9.37 2.31
C HIS A 39 2.67 10.18 1.83
N ILE A 40 2.95 11.29 2.50
CA ILE A 40 4.02 12.26 2.17
C ILE A 40 5.38 11.59 1.96
N GLU A 41 5.82 10.73 2.88
CA GLU A 41 7.17 10.13 2.80
C GLU A 41 7.24 9.11 1.65
N GLU A 42 6.15 8.39 1.38
CA GLU A 42 6.06 7.47 0.25
C GLU A 42 6.15 8.18 -1.10
N LEU A 43 5.55 9.37 -1.24
CA LEU A 43 5.74 10.24 -2.41
C LEU A 43 7.19 10.70 -2.53
N PHE A 44 7.81 11.10 -1.42
CA PHE A 44 9.19 11.61 -1.45
C PHE A 44 10.19 10.53 -1.88
N TYR A 45 10.06 9.32 -1.32
CA TYR A 45 10.94 8.19 -1.60
C TYR A 45 10.47 7.29 -2.76
N ASP A 46 9.35 7.59 -3.42
CA ASP A 46 8.80 6.76 -4.50
C ASP A 46 8.70 5.26 -4.12
N ALA A 47 8.34 5.00 -2.85
CA ALA A 47 8.19 3.64 -2.33
C ALA A 47 7.09 3.58 -1.25
N PRO A 48 6.18 2.58 -1.31
CA PRO A 48 5.12 2.40 -0.33
C PRO A 48 5.71 2.19 1.06
N ILE A 49 4.99 2.59 2.10
CA ILE A 49 5.38 2.44 3.50
C ILE A 49 6.82 2.93 3.84
N SER A 50 7.25 4.02 3.23
CA SER A 50 8.56 4.65 3.49
C SER A 50 8.59 5.56 4.72
N GLY A 51 7.44 5.81 5.37
CA GLY A 51 7.35 6.60 6.59
C GLY A 51 7.47 5.82 7.91
N LEU A 52 6.98 6.42 8.99
CA LEU A 52 7.00 5.85 10.36
C LEU A 52 6.31 4.48 10.46
N SER A 53 5.23 4.29 9.70
CA SER A 53 4.54 3.00 9.62
C SER A 53 5.48 1.90 9.12
N GLY A 54 6.34 2.20 8.15
CA GLY A 54 7.34 1.26 7.65
C GLY A 54 8.43 0.98 8.63
N GLY A 55 8.89 1.99 9.38
CA GLY A 55 9.83 1.77 10.48
C GLY A 55 9.24 0.84 11.55
N THR A 56 7.94 0.95 11.82
CA THR A 56 7.24 0.04 12.74
C THR A 56 7.22 -1.39 12.20
N MET A 57 6.91 -1.57 10.91
CA MET A 57 6.95 -2.89 10.28
C MET A 57 8.35 -3.49 10.30
N THR A 58 9.38 -2.73 9.91
CA THR A 58 10.77 -3.23 9.93
C THR A 58 11.16 -3.70 11.32
N LYS A 59 10.89 -2.90 12.36
CA LYS A 59 11.19 -3.27 13.75
C LYS A 59 10.45 -4.52 14.20
N ALA A 60 9.19 -4.64 13.80
CA ALA A 60 8.41 -5.82 14.10
C ALA A 60 9.00 -7.04 13.40
N LEU A 61 9.29 -6.98 12.11
CA LEU A 61 9.73 -8.15 11.33
C LEU A 61 11.18 -8.56 11.61
N PHE A 62 12.08 -7.58 11.75
CA PHE A 62 13.54 -7.76 11.77
C PHE A 62 14.23 -7.22 13.04
N GLY A 63 13.47 -6.89 14.10
CA GLY A 63 14.06 -6.45 15.36
C GLY A 63 14.40 -4.95 15.44
N GLN A 64 14.68 -4.49 16.67
CA GLN A 64 14.74 -3.06 17.03
C GLN A 64 15.94 -2.30 16.45
N GLU A 65 17.00 -3.01 16.07
CA GLU A 65 18.23 -2.44 15.48
C GLU A 65 17.95 -1.78 14.12
N ASN A 66 16.92 -2.27 13.41
CA ASN A 66 16.59 -1.81 12.06
C ASN A 66 15.76 -0.52 12.07
N LYS A 67 16.40 0.59 11.67
CA LYS A 67 15.80 1.94 11.67
C LYS A 67 15.21 2.35 10.31
N ILE A 68 15.52 1.62 9.24
CA ILE A 68 15.10 1.98 7.88
C ILE A 68 13.67 1.48 7.64
N PRO A 69 12.74 2.34 7.18
CA PRO A 69 11.38 1.92 6.83
C PRO A 69 11.33 0.82 5.78
N LEU A 70 10.43 -0.15 5.98
CA LEU A 70 10.35 -1.37 5.17
C LEU A 70 10.30 -1.11 3.67
N GLY A 71 9.51 -0.12 3.24
CA GLY A 71 9.40 0.30 1.86
C GLY A 71 10.73 0.63 1.20
N ARG A 72 11.56 1.37 1.91
CA ARG A 72 12.87 1.80 1.43
C ARG A 72 13.84 0.62 1.35
N VAL A 73 13.84 -0.24 2.37
CA VAL A 73 14.68 -1.45 2.39
C VAL A 73 14.33 -2.36 1.20
N VAL A 74 13.03 -2.64 0.98
CA VAL A 74 12.58 -3.48 -0.13
C VAL A 74 12.88 -2.84 -1.48
N ARG A 75 12.62 -1.52 -1.65
CA ARG A 75 12.94 -0.80 -2.88
C ARG A 75 14.43 -0.88 -3.20
N ASP A 76 15.28 -0.54 -2.24
CA ASP A 76 16.72 -0.48 -2.46
C ASP A 76 17.27 -1.89 -2.78
N PHE A 77 16.75 -2.91 -2.11
CA PHE A 77 17.06 -4.31 -2.41
C PHE A 77 16.69 -4.69 -3.86
N LEU A 78 15.48 -4.34 -4.32
CA LEU A 78 15.01 -4.63 -5.67
C LEU A 78 15.78 -3.86 -6.76
N ILE A 79 16.21 -2.62 -6.48
CA ILE A 79 16.96 -1.79 -7.44
C ILE A 79 18.42 -2.24 -7.53
N GLN A 80 19.05 -2.60 -6.42
CA GLN A 80 20.49 -2.85 -6.35
C GLN A 80 20.92 -4.28 -6.71
N ASN A 81 20.00 -5.15 -7.14
CA ASN A 81 20.29 -6.55 -7.52
C ASN A 81 21.17 -7.27 -6.48
N ASN A 82 20.72 -7.36 -5.23
CA ASN A 82 21.33 -8.13 -4.14
C ASN A 82 22.73 -7.71 -3.61
N ASP A 83 23.54 -6.90 -4.31
CA ASP A 83 24.98 -6.86 -4.01
C ASP A 83 25.44 -5.82 -2.96
N ALA A 84 24.66 -4.78 -2.65
CA ALA A 84 25.17 -3.64 -1.86
C ALA A 84 24.55 -3.44 -0.46
N LEU A 85 23.42 -4.11 -0.14
CA LEU A 85 22.75 -3.99 1.17
C LEU A 85 22.92 -5.22 2.08
N VAL A 86 23.63 -6.25 1.60
CA VAL A 86 23.97 -7.44 2.38
C VAL A 86 25.18 -7.13 3.26
N SER A 87 25.04 -6.19 4.19
CA SER A 87 25.99 -6.06 5.30
C SER A 87 25.61 -7.07 6.38
N GLU A 88 26.23 -8.25 6.33
CA GLU A 88 26.44 -9.25 7.41
C GLU A 88 25.26 -9.74 8.28
N SER A 89 24.06 -9.20 8.19
CA SER A 89 22.92 -9.61 9.00
C SER A 89 22.09 -10.67 8.28
N LYS A 90 22.22 -11.94 8.69
CA LYS A 90 21.37 -13.07 8.28
C LYS A 90 19.85 -12.81 8.41
N GLU A 91 19.46 -11.78 9.17
CA GLU A 91 18.06 -11.41 9.35
C GLU A 91 17.42 -10.75 8.12
N LEU A 92 18.22 -10.26 7.16
CA LEU A 92 17.75 -9.63 5.93
C LEU A 92 17.67 -10.62 4.74
N ASP A 93 18.05 -11.89 4.94
CA ASP A 93 18.00 -12.94 3.91
C ASP A 93 16.59 -13.21 3.35
N HIS A 94 15.55 -12.69 4.01
CA HIS A 94 14.15 -12.85 3.63
C HIS A 94 13.53 -11.59 2.98
N LEU A 95 14.31 -10.52 2.75
CA LEU A 95 13.81 -9.30 2.12
C LEU A 95 13.32 -9.53 0.69
N ASN A 96 14.01 -10.38 -0.09
CA ASN A 96 13.62 -10.74 -1.46
C ASN A 96 12.22 -11.37 -1.55
N ARG A 97 11.76 -12.00 -0.46
CA ARG A 97 10.45 -12.64 -0.37
C ARG A 97 9.33 -11.66 -0.10
N ILE A 98 9.62 -10.41 0.24
CA ILE A 98 8.61 -9.40 0.55
C ILE A 98 8.26 -8.61 -0.70
N GLY A 99 6.96 -8.51 -0.95
CA GLY A 99 6.36 -7.51 -1.81
C GLY A 99 5.48 -6.55 -1.02
N ILE A 100 5.26 -5.36 -1.56
CA ILE A 100 4.42 -4.32 -0.97
C ILE A 100 3.60 -3.68 -2.09
N MET A 101 2.30 -3.55 -1.87
CA MET A 101 1.41 -2.84 -2.78
C MET A 101 0.40 -1.99 -2.03
N ASN A 102 -0.11 -0.97 -2.71
CA ASN A 102 -1.24 -0.19 -2.23
C ASN A 102 -2.49 -0.53 -3.04
N ILE A 103 -3.65 -0.42 -2.40
CA ILE A 103 -4.95 -0.46 -3.08
C ILE A 103 -5.13 0.76 -3.97
N CYS A 104 -4.82 1.94 -3.45
CA CYS A 104 -4.74 3.16 -4.23
C CYS A 104 -3.28 3.60 -4.29
N ARG A 105 -2.68 3.65 -5.47
CA ARG A 105 -1.26 4.00 -5.63
C ARG A 105 -0.98 5.50 -5.57
N ILE A 106 -2.01 6.33 -5.38
CA ILE A 106 -1.89 7.76 -5.09
C ILE A 106 -2.39 8.04 -3.66
N PRO A 107 -1.95 9.13 -3.01
CA PRO A 107 -2.43 9.44 -1.68
C PRO A 107 -3.95 9.63 -1.62
N MET A 108 -4.61 9.01 -0.65
CA MET A 108 -6.06 9.19 -0.43
C MET A 108 -6.41 10.32 0.53
N GLN A 109 -5.42 11.10 0.99
CA GLN A 109 -5.60 12.20 1.93
C GLN A 109 -5.11 13.51 1.32
N LYS A 110 -5.94 14.56 1.37
CA LYS A 110 -5.59 15.88 0.81
C LYS A 110 -4.28 16.44 1.38
N ALA A 111 -4.04 16.20 2.67
CA ALA A 111 -2.85 16.65 3.38
C ALA A 111 -1.53 16.21 2.72
N ALA A 112 -1.50 15.07 2.03
CA ALA A 112 -0.30 14.60 1.35
C ALA A 112 0.08 15.48 0.14
N TYR A 113 -0.92 16.04 -0.57
CA TYR A 113 -0.70 16.84 -1.78
C TYR A 113 -0.24 18.27 -1.47
N ILE A 114 -0.71 18.83 -0.36
CA ILE A 114 -0.43 20.22 0.05
C ILE A 114 0.72 20.34 1.05
N HIS A 115 1.36 19.22 1.39
CA HIS A 115 2.51 19.24 2.29
C HIS A 115 3.71 19.92 1.62
N SER A 116 4.50 20.68 2.39
CA SER A 116 5.64 21.46 1.87
C SER A 116 6.61 20.62 1.04
N LYS A 117 7.03 19.45 1.55
CA LYS A 117 7.90 18.51 0.81
C LYS A 117 7.29 18.03 -0.52
N THR A 118 5.97 17.83 -0.56
CA THR A 118 5.28 17.40 -1.78
C THR A 118 5.24 18.54 -2.78
N ILE A 119 4.96 19.77 -2.32
CA ILE A 119 4.97 20.96 -3.17
C ILE A 119 6.37 21.23 -3.71
N GLU A 120 7.42 21.02 -2.92
CA GLU A 120 8.80 21.14 -3.36
C GLU A 120 9.13 20.16 -4.50
N LYS A 121 8.72 18.89 -4.38
CA LYS A 121 9.00 17.85 -5.38
C LYS A 121 8.12 17.97 -6.64
N TYR A 122 6.83 18.26 -6.47
CA TYR A 122 5.83 18.16 -7.54
C TYR A 122 5.24 19.51 -7.96
N GLY A 123 5.61 20.61 -7.32
CA GLY A 123 4.98 21.91 -7.50
C GLY A 123 3.62 22.02 -6.80
N MET A 124 3.01 23.20 -6.90
CA MET A 124 1.71 23.48 -6.27
C MET A 124 0.61 22.54 -6.76
N PHE A 125 -0.21 22.06 -5.82
CA PHE A 125 -1.37 21.23 -6.12
C PHE A 125 -2.50 22.07 -6.74
N ASN A 126 -3.08 21.60 -7.84
CA ASN A 126 -4.20 22.27 -8.50
C ASN A 126 -5.52 21.95 -7.78
N SER A 127 -5.76 22.64 -6.67
CA SER A 127 -6.96 22.44 -5.84
C SER A 127 -8.25 22.72 -6.59
N GLU A 128 -8.30 23.73 -7.46
CA GLU A 128 -9.50 24.04 -8.26
C GLU A 128 -9.94 22.85 -9.13
N LYS A 129 -8.97 22.10 -9.66
CA LYS A 129 -9.23 20.93 -10.50
C LYS A 129 -9.56 19.67 -9.70
N PHE A 130 -8.84 19.41 -8.61
CA PHE A 130 -8.84 18.09 -7.97
C PHE A 130 -9.54 18.00 -6.61
N ASP A 131 -9.88 19.12 -5.96
CA ASP A 131 -10.43 19.07 -4.60
C ASP A 131 -11.70 18.21 -4.50
N GLY A 132 -12.61 18.33 -5.47
CA GLY A 132 -13.86 17.56 -5.46
C GLY A 132 -13.64 16.04 -5.51
N ILE A 133 -12.69 15.56 -6.32
CA ILE A 133 -12.39 14.11 -6.39
C ILE A 133 -11.61 13.66 -5.14
N ILE A 134 -10.64 14.44 -4.66
CA ILE A 134 -9.86 14.11 -3.46
C ILE A 134 -10.75 14.03 -2.21
N GLU A 135 -11.73 14.91 -2.08
CA GLU A 135 -12.70 14.86 -0.97
C GLU A 135 -13.52 13.55 -0.99
N LEU A 136 -13.96 13.10 -2.16
CA LEU A 136 -14.66 11.82 -2.31
C LEU A 136 -13.74 10.64 -1.96
N ILE A 137 -12.50 10.64 -2.43
CA ILE A 137 -11.49 9.61 -2.11
C ILE A 137 -11.26 9.54 -0.59
N GLU A 138 -11.10 10.68 0.07
CA GLU A 138 -10.85 10.72 1.51
C GLU A 138 -12.08 10.25 2.31
N GLN A 139 -13.29 10.50 1.82
CA GLN A 139 -14.52 9.98 2.41
C GLN A 139 -14.68 8.46 2.23
N ILE A 140 -14.28 7.92 1.07
CA ILE A 140 -14.23 6.47 0.82
C ILE A 140 -13.24 5.82 1.79
N ARG A 141 -12.04 6.40 1.91
CA ARG A 141 -10.97 5.96 2.79
C ARG A 141 -11.39 5.84 4.26
N LYS A 142 -12.08 6.87 4.78
CA LYS A 142 -12.52 6.93 6.18
C LYS A 142 -13.64 5.95 6.53
N ASN A 143 -14.23 5.28 5.55
CA ASN A 143 -15.44 4.48 5.75
C ASN A 143 -15.34 3.06 5.15
N ASN A 144 -15.57 2.05 5.98
CA ASN A 144 -15.48 0.65 5.60
C ASN A 144 -16.79 0.08 5.02
N LYS A 145 -17.65 0.92 4.43
CA LYS A 145 -18.87 0.48 3.74
C LYS A 145 -18.56 -0.17 2.41
N ASP A 146 -19.21 -1.30 2.12
CA ASP A 146 -19.14 -1.95 0.81
C ASP A 146 -19.82 -1.10 -0.28
N PHE A 147 -20.89 -0.37 0.07
CA PHE A 147 -21.65 0.52 -0.82
C PHE A 147 -22.06 1.82 -0.13
N TYR A 148 -22.16 2.91 -0.89
CA TYR A 148 -22.62 4.22 -0.44
C TYR A 148 -23.98 4.59 -1.03
N LYS A 149 -24.73 5.45 -0.34
CA LYS A 149 -25.93 6.08 -0.91
C LYS A 149 -25.59 7.08 -2.02
N ASP A 150 -24.39 7.65 -1.94
CA ASP A 150 -23.84 8.61 -2.90
C ASP A 150 -23.21 7.83 -4.07
N GLU A 151 -23.81 7.98 -5.25
CA GLU A 151 -23.39 7.29 -6.47
C GLU A 151 -21.96 7.67 -6.89
N SER A 152 -21.55 8.92 -6.69
CA SER A 152 -20.19 9.39 -7.03
C SER A 152 -19.12 8.62 -6.26
N LYS A 153 -19.41 8.27 -5.00
CA LYS A 153 -18.51 7.42 -4.18
C LYS A 153 -18.46 5.99 -4.68
N ASN A 154 -19.59 5.43 -5.12
CA ASN A 154 -19.60 4.08 -5.67
C ASN A 154 -18.81 4.01 -6.98
N ILE A 155 -18.97 5.01 -7.87
CA ILE A 155 -18.21 5.10 -9.12
C ILE A 155 -16.72 5.22 -8.83
N LEU A 156 -16.32 6.13 -7.94
CA LEU A 156 -14.90 6.32 -7.62
C LEU A 156 -14.28 5.14 -6.87
N GLN A 157 -15.03 4.52 -5.94
CA GLN A 157 -14.61 3.26 -5.31
C GLN A 157 -14.40 2.18 -6.36
N LYS A 158 -15.29 2.06 -7.35
CA LYS A 158 -15.15 1.11 -8.45
C LYS A 158 -13.89 1.37 -9.28
N ILE A 159 -13.56 2.62 -9.59
CA ILE A 159 -12.33 2.96 -10.33
C ILE A 159 -11.08 2.51 -9.56
N ILE A 160 -11.01 2.79 -8.26
CA ILE A 160 -9.91 2.33 -7.38
C ILE A 160 -9.87 0.80 -7.36
N LEU A 161 -11.03 0.17 -7.20
CA LEU A 161 -11.16 -1.28 -7.11
C LEU A 161 -10.74 -1.98 -8.41
N ASP A 162 -11.12 -1.45 -9.57
CA ASP A 162 -10.78 -2.02 -10.87
C ASP A 162 -9.26 -1.99 -11.10
N THR A 163 -8.62 -0.87 -10.75
CA THR A 163 -7.16 -0.70 -10.82
C THR A 163 -6.43 -1.68 -9.91
N PHE A 164 -6.88 -1.78 -8.65
CA PHE A 164 -6.33 -2.72 -7.68
C PHE A 164 -6.54 -4.18 -8.11
N SER A 165 -7.73 -4.52 -8.61
CA SER A 165 -8.05 -5.87 -9.10
C SER A 165 -7.21 -6.25 -10.32
N ALA A 166 -6.88 -5.29 -11.18
CA ALA A 166 -5.93 -5.53 -12.28
C ALA A 166 -4.55 -5.91 -11.74
N SER A 167 -4.03 -5.13 -10.77
CA SER A 167 -2.75 -5.44 -10.11
C SER A 167 -2.74 -6.81 -9.43
N LEU A 168 -3.84 -7.21 -8.79
CA LEU A 168 -3.95 -8.55 -8.19
C LEU A 168 -3.93 -9.65 -9.27
N ARG A 169 -4.59 -9.46 -10.40
CA ARG A 169 -4.63 -10.47 -11.48
C ARG A 169 -3.27 -10.74 -12.11
N GLU A 170 -2.37 -9.76 -12.10
CA GLU A 170 -0.98 -9.94 -12.54
C GLU A 170 -0.20 -10.92 -11.65
N LEU A 171 -0.69 -11.18 -10.44
CA LEU A 171 -0.04 -12.04 -9.45
C LEU A 171 -0.61 -13.48 -9.41
N LYS A 172 -1.58 -13.78 -10.29
CA LYS A 172 -2.35 -15.05 -10.25
C LYS A 172 -1.48 -16.30 -10.42
N ASP A 173 -0.36 -16.17 -11.12
CA ASP A 173 0.52 -17.30 -11.43
C ASP A 173 1.55 -17.56 -10.31
N LYS A 174 1.57 -16.72 -9.28
CA LYS A 174 2.46 -16.86 -8.12
C LYS A 174 1.77 -17.54 -6.94
N LYS A 175 2.52 -18.36 -6.21
CA LYS A 175 2.14 -18.84 -4.88
C LYS A 175 2.48 -17.78 -3.85
N LEU A 176 1.45 -17.23 -3.19
CA LEU A 176 1.60 -16.01 -2.39
C LEU A 176 0.88 -16.11 -1.05
N TYR A 177 1.45 -15.46 -0.04
CA TYR A 177 0.76 -15.01 1.15
C TYR A 177 0.36 -13.54 0.95
N LEU A 178 -0.93 -13.26 0.89
CA LEU A 178 -1.44 -11.89 0.77
C LEU A 178 -1.85 -11.37 2.15
N VAL A 179 -1.31 -10.22 2.53
CA VAL A 179 -1.43 -9.66 3.88
C VAL A 179 -2.14 -8.30 3.82
N PRO A 180 -3.47 -8.25 3.74
CA PRO A 180 -4.24 -7.01 3.84
C PRO A 180 -4.06 -6.38 5.22
N CYS A 181 -3.42 -5.22 5.27
CA CYS A 181 -3.05 -4.54 6.51
C CYS A 181 -4.09 -3.48 6.89
N GLY A 182 -4.99 -3.86 7.80
CA GLY A 182 -6.04 -3.00 8.34
C GLY A 182 -7.36 -3.04 7.56
N LYS A 183 -8.38 -2.41 8.15
CA LYS A 183 -9.78 -2.57 7.70
C LYS A 183 -10.05 -2.08 6.29
N THR A 184 -9.44 -0.96 5.89
CA THR A 184 -9.56 -0.47 4.50
C THR A 184 -8.99 -1.48 3.53
N ALA A 185 -7.83 -2.08 3.87
CA ALA A 185 -7.18 -3.04 3.00
C ALA A 185 -7.95 -4.35 2.88
N GLU A 186 -8.43 -4.88 4.01
CA GLU A 186 -9.31 -6.05 4.06
C GLU A 186 -10.59 -5.83 3.23
N LYS A 187 -11.22 -4.65 3.35
CA LYS A 187 -12.41 -4.29 2.57
C LYS A 187 -12.14 -4.35 1.07
N PHE A 188 -11.13 -3.61 0.58
CA PHE A 188 -10.89 -3.54 -0.86
C PHE A 188 -10.40 -4.88 -1.43
N PHE A 189 -9.64 -5.65 -0.66
CA PHE A 189 -9.30 -7.03 -1.02
C PHE A 189 -10.55 -7.90 -1.18
N LYS A 190 -11.46 -7.91 -0.19
CA LYS A 190 -12.74 -8.62 -0.27
C LYS A 190 -13.57 -8.17 -1.47
N LEU A 191 -13.72 -6.86 -1.67
CA LEU A 191 -14.54 -6.31 -2.76
C LEU A 191 -13.97 -6.62 -4.15
N SER A 192 -12.66 -6.84 -4.26
CA SER A 192 -12.04 -7.13 -5.57
C SER A 192 -12.61 -8.39 -6.20
N GLY A 193 -13.05 -9.35 -5.37
CA GLY A 193 -13.49 -10.67 -5.79
C GLY A 193 -12.37 -11.48 -6.48
N VAL A 194 -11.14 -10.97 -6.53
CA VAL A 194 -10.01 -11.66 -7.13
C VAL A 194 -9.50 -12.69 -6.13
N SER A 195 -9.46 -13.95 -6.55
CA SER A 195 -8.97 -15.05 -5.76
C SER A 195 -8.16 -16.00 -6.63
N ASN A 196 -7.29 -16.78 -5.98
CA ASN A 196 -6.50 -17.82 -6.63
C ASN A 196 -6.22 -18.94 -5.63
N SER A 197 -6.23 -20.20 -6.08
CA SER A 197 -5.95 -21.36 -5.22
C SER A 197 -4.53 -21.39 -4.66
N ASN A 198 -3.60 -20.68 -5.31
CA ASN A 198 -2.20 -20.58 -4.88
C ASN A 198 -1.99 -19.46 -3.85
N TRP A 199 -3.02 -18.69 -3.51
CA TRP A 199 -2.93 -17.62 -2.53
C TRP A 199 -3.45 -18.06 -1.17
N THR A 200 -2.68 -17.72 -0.13
CA THR A 200 -3.11 -17.82 1.27
C THR A 200 -3.31 -16.41 1.81
N ILE A 201 -4.48 -16.11 2.34
CA ILE A 201 -4.77 -14.78 2.90
C ILE A 201 -4.44 -14.79 4.39
N VAL A 202 -3.60 -13.83 4.81
CA VAL A 202 -3.23 -13.64 6.22
C VAL A 202 -4.06 -12.48 6.77
N GLU A 203 -5.18 -12.81 7.41
CA GLU A 203 -6.15 -11.85 7.94
C GLU A 203 -5.79 -11.33 9.33
N GLY A 204 -6.45 -10.26 9.77
CA GLY A 204 -6.35 -9.75 11.14
C GLY A 204 -5.10 -8.90 11.42
N ILE A 205 -4.26 -8.68 10.41
CA ILE A 205 -3.09 -7.82 10.52
C ILE A 205 -3.53 -6.35 10.55
N PRO A 206 -3.23 -5.59 11.61
CA PRO A 206 -3.65 -4.19 11.70
C PRO A 206 -2.91 -3.31 10.70
N HIS A 207 -3.44 -2.12 10.43
CA HIS A 207 -2.66 -1.11 9.73
C HIS A 207 -1.45 -0.68 10.60
N PRO A 208 -0.23 -0.58 10.05
CA PRO A 208 0.99 -0.29 10.82
C PRO A 208 1.07 1.12 11.44
N SER A 209 0.20 2.04 11.06
CA SER A 209 0.10 3.37 11.66
C SER A 209 -0.15 3.33 13.18
N TYR A 210 0.22 4.43 13.86
CA TYR A 210 0.00 4.60 15.31
C TYR A 210 0.58 3.46 16.15
N ASN A 211 1.72 2.92 15.70
CA ASN A 211 2.46 1.84 16.35
C ASN A 211 1.61 0.59 16.62
N SER A 212 0.62 0.31 15.77
CA SER A 212 -0.35 -0.76 16.05
C SER A 212 0.30 -2.14 16.10
N TRP A 213 1.34 -2.39 15.31
CA TRP A 213 2.07 -3.67 15.27
C TRP A 213 2.87 -3.98 16.54
N ALA A 214 3.13 -2.98 17.38
CA ALA A 214 3.79 -3.17 18.68
C ALA A 214 2.79 -3.40 19.83
N ARG A 215 1.47 -3.34 19.57
CA ARG A 215 0.45 -3.50 20.62
C ARG A 215 0.27 -4.98 20.95
N GLU A 216 0.17 -5.29 22.24
CA GLU A 216 0.07 -6.67 22.74
C GLU A 216 -1.09 -7.44 22.11
N LYS A 217 -2.23 -6.79 21.86
CA LYS A 217 -3.42 -7.43 21.27
C LYS A 217 -3.22 -7.96 19.84
N TYR A 218 -2.14 -7.59 19.15
CA TYR A 218 -1.79 -8.08 17.81
C TYR A 218 -0.55 -8.96 17.81
N ARG A 219 0.01 -9.26 19.00
CA ARG A 219 1.30 -9.94 19.12
C ARG A 219 1.27 -11.33 18.49
N VAL A 220 0.17 -12.06 18.65
CA VAL A 220 0.03 -13.43 18.11
C VAL A 220 0.05 -13.40 16.60
N GLU A 221 -0.73 -12.52 15.99
CA GLU A 221 -0.83 -12.37 14.53
C GLU A 221 0.51 -11.93 13.92
N ILE A 222 1.20 -10.97 14.55
CA ILE A 222 2.53 -10.54 14.10
C ILE A 222 3.58 -11.64 14.27
N GLN A 223 3.53 -12.46 15.33
CA GLN A 223 4.46 -13.59 15.49
C GLN A 223 4.20 -14.69 14.46
N ASN A 224 2.94 -14.99 14.16
CA ASN A 224 2.58 -15.94 13.10
C ASN A 224 3.10 -15.47 11.74
N LEU A 225 2.93 -14.18 11.42
CA LEU A 225 3.47 -13.56 10.21
C LEU A 225 5.00 -13.70 10.12
N LYS A 226 5.73 -13.45 11.21
CA LYS A 226 7.19 -13.69 11.24
C LYS A 226 7.55 -15.14 11.04
N GLY A 227 6.76 -16.07 11.60
CA GLY A 227 6.93 -17.50 11.39
C GLY A 227 6.80 -17.90 9.92
N LEU A 228 5.92 -17.26 9.16
CA LEU A 228 5.80 -17.47 7.71
C LEU A 228 7.04 -17.00 6.95
N MET A 229 7.64 -15.87 7.34
CA MET A 229 8.84 -15.32 6.69
C MET A 229 10.09 -16.19 6.87
N LYS A 230 10.12 -17.07 7.88
CA LYS A 230 11.27 -17.93 8.21
C LYS A 230 11.20 -19.34 7.65
N LYS A 231 10.04 -19.74 7.10
CA LYS A 231 9.84 -21.07 6.47
C LYS A 231 10.35 -21.07 5.05
#